data_AF-A0ABC9HBV6-F1
#
_entry.id   AF-A0ABC9HBV6-F1
#
_cell.length_a   1.000
_cell.length_b   1.000
_cell.length_c   1.000
_cell.angle_alpha   90.00
_cell.angle_beta   90.00
_cell.angle_gamma   90.00
#
_symmetry.space_group_name_H-M   'P 1'
#
loop_
_entity.id
_entity.type
_entity.pdbx_description
1 polymer ?
#
loop_
_entity_poly.entity_id
_entity_poly.type
_entity_poly.pdbx_seq_one_letter_code
_entity_poly.pdbx_strand_id
1 'polypeptide(L)'
;MLLQLNKDSKSIVLVPSISDATVLVDTVDELRATSPENENFGSMSILAEETGMNKKTLQLDVTVQSIVYCNVYLFWRAFATDMIKVIKDYKLLYEHHVSSNGSKSLTFQNFFEKKASSAIKGLRYCFQFIRRLPEGTITGIKLDDISRLLQQLTDLVTNLTQQNIDALEFVFSVSPPHKESAHYHDGVDAANKLTHKMALCLQTVEFIKSSMQLKAFKTREEVKEYLLATSKIVICTPSSFSIILSPQTQENGHVVDLIVVDDASTISSDLLTQVCLSGIKNIVLTGHTMPLLQPAFRELSSMNTKRHTLTHQYQLKRRDEAIISVEVEKLSAPFIWDGIPEHLLTPMKDQGNTGTCPFQACLAATETHYKSEAATDEPPRIFPINFCVQDMEGQYTILTGTELGSEISGNQKGESRVKNTLTALKERGVLGKGKCSEEMVPVAFRISSFEEYTSKDNDKICRLLEEGKVMVGCFPISRNYLTLGPRRAYKYNLEEPIISTKSKLTCSHAVMFIGLVPIEQSKDEKSAESRGKTMERKIVYQNSYGKLFGENGFGVVEPSSVTRFYLPIL
;
A
#
# COMPACT_ATOMS: atom_id res chain seq x y z
N MET A 1 33.56 -29.73 -12.27
CA MET A 1 33.88 -30.26 -13.61
C MET A 1 33.68 -29.13 -14.61
N LEU A 2 34.76 -28.60 -15.16
CA LEU A 2 34.79 -27.49 -16.14
C LEU A 2 33.96 -27.82 -17.37
N LEU A 3 33.08 -26.93 -17.86
CA LEU A 3 32.47 -27.07 -19.19
C LEU A 3 32.14 -25.72 -19.83
N GLN A 4 32.59 -25.57 -21.07
CA GLN A 4 32.42 -24.44 -21.98
C GLN A 4 30.94 -24.09 -22.22
N LEU A 5 30.58 -22.83 -21.95
CA LEU A 5 29.36 -22.21 -22.45
C LEU A 5 29.58 -21.84 -23.92
N ASN A 6 28.85 -22.52 -24.81
CA ASN A 6 28.73 -22.12 -26.22
C ASN A 6 27.68 -21.00 -26.32
N LYS A 7 27.93 -19.97 -27.13
CA LYS A 7 27.21 -18.68 -27.14
C LYS A 7 25.70 -18.75 -27.47
N ASP A 8 25.20 -19.90 -27.92
CA ASP A 8 23.83 -20.04 -28.47
C ASP A 8 22.88 -20.96 -27.67
N SER A 9 23.23 -21.38 -26.44
CA SER A 9 22.39 -22.31 -25.65
C SER A 9 21.74 -21.67 -24.43
N LYS A 10 20.40 -21.72 -24.33
CA LYS A 10 19.63 -21.36 -23.13
C LYS A 10 20.03 -22.23 -21.92
N SER A 11 20.20 -21.60 -20.76
CA SER A 11 20.56 -22.28 -19.51
C SER A 11 19.34 -22.42 -18.60
N ILE A 12 19.04 -23.64 -18.16
CA ILE A 12 17.96 -23.91 -17.21
C ILE A 12 18.53 -24.53 -15.93
N VAL A 13 18.23 -23.93 -14.78
CA VAL A 13 18.70 -24.36 -13.46
C VAL A 13 17.49 -24.81 -12.62
N LEU A 14 17.60 -25.96 -11.95
CA LEU A 14 16.54 -26.50 -11.09
C LEU A 14 16.96 -26.40 -9.63
N VAL A 15 16.12 -25.83 -8.77
CA VAL A 15 16.41 -25.64 -7.33
C VAL A 15 15.29 -26.24 -6.45
N PRO A 16 15.58 -27.16 -5.52
CA PRO A 16 14.53 -27.87 -4.77
C PRO A 16 13.78 -27.06 -3.69
N SER A 17 14.10 -25.77 -3.45
CA SER A 17 13.28 -24.85 -2.65
C SER A 17 13.81 -23.41 -2.74
N ILE A 18 12.94 -22.41 -2.58
CA ILE A 18 13.31 -20.99 -2.56
C ILE A 18 13.64 -20.48 -1.14
N SER A 19 13.43 -21.29 -0.10
CA SER A 19 13.71 -20.94 1.31
C SER A 19 15.18 -20.53 1.59
N ASP A 20 16.06 -20.70 0.60
CA ASP A 20 17.52 -20.66 0.70
C ASP A 20 18.13 -19.56 -0.21
N ALA A 21 17.84 -18.29 0.10
CA ALA A 21 18.36 -17.13 -0.64
C ALA A 21 19.91 -17.07 -0.74
N THR A 22 20.63 -17.67 0.22
CA THR A 22 22.09 -17.83 0.20
C THR A 22 22.55 -18.74 -0.94
N VAL A 23 21.80 -19.80 -1.26
CA VAL A 23 22.15 -20.73 -2.34
C VAL A 23 22.02 -20.05 -3.71
N LEU A 24 21.08 -19.12 -3.89
CA LEU A 24 20.93 -18.38 -5.14
C LEU A 24 22.08 -17.38 -5.37
N VAL A 25 22.61 -16.77 -4.30
CA VAL A 25 23.78 -15.89 -4.34
C VAL A 25 25.04 -16.69 -4.67
N ASP A 26 25.27 -17.80 -3.98
CA ASP A 26 26.43 -18.68 -4.22
C ASP A 26 26.37 -19.33 -5.62
N THR A 27 25.17 -19.69 -6.11
CA THR A 27 24.97 -20.23 -7.47
C THR A 27 25.26 -19.17 -8.54
N VAL A 28 24.85 -17.91 -8.31
CA VAL A 28 25.09 -16.81 -9.26
C VAL A 28 26.56 -16.39 -9.26
N ASP A 29 27.24 -16.45 -8.11
CA ASP A 29 28.69 -16.21 -8.01
C ASP A 29 29.52 -17.39 -8.57
N GLU A 30 29.09 -18.65 -8.43
CA GLU A 30 29.67 -19.80 -9.15
C GLU A 30 29.48 -19.70 -10.68
N LEU A 31 28.32 -19.18 -11.13
CA LEU A 31 28.06 -18.90 -12.55
C LEU A 31 28.94 -17.76 -13.10
N ARG A 32 29.33 -16.79 -12.27
CA ARG A 32 30.34 -15.76 -12.61
C ARG A 32 31.76 -16.32 -12.67
N ALA A 33 32.14 -17.12 -11.68
CA ALA A 33 33.48 -17.69 -11.58
C ALA A 33 33.81 -18.63 -12.76
N THR A 34 32.80 -19.15 -13.44
CA THR A 34 32.94 -20.07 -14.58
C THR A 34 32.96 -19.39 -15.96
N SER A 35 32.79 -18.06 -16.06
CA SER A 35 32.85 -17.33 -17.35
C SER A 35 33.41 -15.90 -17.21
N PRO A 36 34.75 -15.72 -17.24
CA PRO A 36 35.39 -14.41 -17.08
C PRO A 36 35.27 -13.47 -18.29
N GLU A 37 34.71 -13.91 -19.42
CA GLU A 37 34.70 -13.15 -20.69
C GLU A 37 33.38 -12.43 -21.02
N ASN A 38 32.42 -12.37 -20.09
CA ASN A 38 31.16 -11.64 -20.28
C ASN A 38 31.07 -10.42 -19.36
N GLU A 39 31.71 -9.32 -19.76
CA GLU A 39 31.63 -7.99 -19.10
C GLU A 39 30.24 -7.32 -19.17
N ASN A 40 29.17 -8.00 -19.60
CA ASN A 40 27.83 -7.41 -19.79
C ASN A 40 26.81 -7.71 -18.68
N PHE A 41 27.23 -8.18 -17.50
CA PHE A 41 26.39 -8.12 -16.29
C PHE A 41 26.52 -6.76 -15.62
N GLY A 42 26.08 -5.70 -16.31
CA GLY A 42 26.03 -4.35 -15.78
C GLY A 42 25.18 -4.27 -14.51
N SER A 43 25.84 -3.87 -13.41
CA SER A 43 25.31 -3.39 -12.12
C SER A 43 24.30 -4.31 -11.41
N MET A 44 24.83 -5.24 -10.60
CA MET A 44 24.08 -5.92 -9.54
C MET A 44 24.88 -5.78 -8.24
N SER A 45 24.39 -4.94 -7.32
CA SER A 45 24.97 -4.75 -5.99
C SER A 45 24.20 -5.63 -4.99
N ILE A 46 24.83 -6.70 -4.49
CA ILE A 46 24.30 -7.53 -3.41
C ILE A 46 25.25 -7.37 -2.21
N LEU A 47 24.82 -6.57 -1.23
CA LEU A 47 25.50 -6.45 0.05
C LEU A 47 25.02 -7.60 0.96
N ALA A 48 25.92 -8.53 1.26
CA ALA A 48 25.81 -9.43 2.39
C ALA A 48 26.44 -8.76 3.61
N GLU A 49 25.81 -8.85 4.79
CA GLU A 49 26.57 -8.79 6.03
C GLU A 49 25.95 -9.69 7.10
N GLU A 50 26.86 -10.38 7.78
CA GLU A 50 26.67 -11.23 8.94
C GLU A 50 26.12 -10.41 10.12
N THR A 51 25.04 -10.89 10.71
CA THR A 51 24.82 -11.09 12.16
C THR A 51 23.32 -11.17 12.44
N GLY A 52 22.89 -12.30 13.02
CA GLY A 52 21.66 -12.42 13.79
C GLY A 52 20.34 -11.93 13.15
N MET A 53 19.60 -12.85 12.53
CA MET A 53 18.16 -12.72 12.19
C MET A 53 17.74 -11.65 11.16
N ASN A 54 17.66 -12.04 9.88
CA ASN A 54 16.38 -12.14 9.15
C ASN A 54 16.60 -12.54 7.69
N LYS A 55 15.91 -13.61 7.27
CA LYS A 55 15.75 -14.04 5.88
C LYS A 55 15.19 -12.89 5.03
N LYS A 56 16.02 -12.18 4.26
CA LYS A 56 15.57 -11.08 3.38
C LYS A 56 16.35 -11.00 2.08
N THR A 57 16.22 -12.03 1.25
CA THR A 57 16.35 -11.87 -0.20
C THR A 57 15.45 -12.86 -0.92
N LEU A 58 14.17 -12.55 -1.02
CA LEU A 58 13.31 -13.13 -2.04
C LEU A 58 12.54 -11.99 -2.69
N GLN A 59 12.83 -11.70 -3.96
CA GLN A 59 11.99 -10.82 -4.76
C GLN A 59 10.67 -11.58 -4.98
N LEU A 60 9.59 -11.08 -4.38
CA LEU A 60 8.26 -11.63 -4.55
C LEU A 60 7.76 -11.44 -6.00
N ASP A 61 6.80 -12.28 -6.37
CA ASP A 61 5.86 -12.14 -7.49
C ASP A 61 5.61 -10.68 -7.90
N VAL A 62 5.70 -10.38 -9.19
CA VAL A 62 5.50 -9.04 -9.77
C VAL A 62 4.15 -8.43 -9.36
N THR A 63 3.13 -9.25 -9.15
CA THR A 63 1.84 -8.82 -8.59
C THR A 63 2.01 -8.23 -7.20
N VAL A 64 2.76 -8.89 -6.33
CA VAL A 64 3.03 -8.38 -4.98
C VAL A 64 3.92 -7.14 -5.02
N GLN A 65 4.91 -7.10 -5.93
CA GLN A 65 5.71 -5.89 -6.11
C GLN A 65 4.87 -4.70 -6.58
N SER A 66 3.90 -4.92 -7.48
CA SER A 66 2.98 -3.86 -7.92
C SER A 66 2.13 -3.34 -6.76
N ILE A 67 1.63 -4.23 -5.88
CA ILE A 67 0.87 -3.84 -4.68
C ILE A 67 1.75 -3.02 -3.73
N VAL A 68 2.99 -3.47 -3.49
CA VAL A 68 3.94 -2.74 -2.64
C VAL A 68 4.26 -1.38 -3.26
N TYR A 69 4.47 -1.32 -4.58
CA TYR A 69 4.70 -0.07 -5.29
C TYR A 69 3.53 0.90 -5.11
N CYS A 70 2.30 0.46 -5.35
CA CYS A 70 1.11 1.29 -5.17
C CYS A 70 1.03 1.86 -3.75
N ASN A 71 1.23 1.03 -2.73
CA ASN A 71 1.22 1.47 -1.34
C ASN A 71 2.35 2.46 -1.03
N VAL A 72 3.56 2.19 -1.52
CA VAL A 72 4.71 3.09 -1.35
C VAL A 72 4.42 4.41 -2.05
N TYR A 73 3.98 4.40 -3.31
CA TYR A 73 3.66 5.57 -4.11
C TYR A 73 2.64 6.49 -3.40
N LEU A 74 1.57 5.90 -2.86
CA LEU A 74 0.52 6.64 -2.15
C LEU A 74 0.99 7.18 -0.79
N PHE A 75 1.78 6.43 -0.02
CA PHE A 75 1.93 6.69 1.41
C PHE A 75 3.34 7.00 1.91
N TRP A 76 4.39 6.93 1.08
CA TRP A 76 5.75 7.22 1.56
C TRP A 76 5.89 8.63 2.15
N ARG A 77 5.18 9.63 1.59
CA ARG A 77 5.15 11.01 2.11
C ARG A 77 4.44 11.11 3.46
N ALA A 78 3.46 10.26 3.71
CA ALA A 78 2.79 10.16 5.01
C ALA A 78 3.75 9.61 6.07
N PHE A 79 4.51 8.55 5.75
CA PHE A 79 5.55 8.03 6.64
C PHE A 79 6.68 9.03 6.89
N ALA A 80 7.13 9.76 5.86
CA ALA A 80 8.13 10.82 6.03
C ALA A 80 7.60 11.95 6.93
N THR A 81 6.34 12.34 6.74
CA THR A 81 5.68 13.36 7.58
C THR A 81 5.54 12.89 9.02
N ASP A 82 5.19 11.62 9.23
CA ASP A 82 5.11 11.02 10.57
C ASP A 82 6.48 11.03 11.27
N MET A 83 7.56 10.68 10.56
CA MET A 83 8.92 10.78 11.11
C MET A 83 9.30 12.22 11.48
N ILE A 84 8.99 13.20 10.62
CA ILE A 84 9.21 14.62 10.91
C ILE A 84 8.47 15.03 12.18
N LYS A 85 7.20 14.61 12.33
CA LYS A 85 6.37 14.93 13.51
C LYS A 85 6.91 14.29 14.78
N VAL A 86 7.38 13.05 14.73
CA VAL A 86 7.99 12.42 15.91
C VAL A 86 9.22 13.20 16.37
N ILE A 87 10.01 13.77 15.45
CA ILE A 87 11.19 14.56 15.83
C ILE A 87 10.80 15.98 16.28
N LYS A 88 9.92 16.68 15.57
CA LYS A 88 9.62 18.11 15.80
C LYS A 88 8.49 18.35 16.80
N ASP A 89 7.46 17.51 16.80
CA ASP A 89 6.17 17.74 17.45
C ASP A 89 5.89 16.73 18.58
N TYR A 90 6.93 16.11 19.13
CA TYR A 90 6.83 15.04 20.14
C TYR A 90 6.00 15.44 21.38
N LYS A 91 6.11 16.70 21.84
CA LYS A 91 5.36 17.19 23.01
C LYS A 91 3.86 17.16 22.75
N LEU A 92 3.44 17.67 21.60
CA LEU A 92 2.04 17.67 21.16
C LEU A 92 1.50 16.25 21.03
N LEU A 93 2.30 15.35 20.47
CA LEU A 93 1.94 13.93 20.35
C LEU A 93 1.77 13.28 21.73
N TYR A 94 2.63 13.61 22.69
CA TYR A 94 2.56 13.07 24.05
C TYR A 94 1.37 13.64 24.83
N GLU A 95 1.13 14.96 24.77
CA GLU A 95 -0.06 15.60 25.36
C GLU A 95 -1.36 14.95 24.87
N HIS A 96 -1.45 14.71 23.56
CA HIS A 96 -2.60 14.02 22.98
C HIS A 96 -2.75 12.60 23.53
N HIS A 97 -1.65 11.85 23.65
CA HIS A 97 -1.64 10.50 24.23
C HIS A 97 -2.08 10.48 25.70
N VAL A 98 -1.60 11.42 26.51
CA VAL A 98 -2.01 11.56 27.92
C VAL A 98 -3.49 11.90 28.02
N SER A 99 -3.97 12.86 27.22
CA SER A 99 -5.38 13.27 27.23
C SER A 99 -6.34 12.15 26.81
N SER A 100 -5.92 11.30 25.87
CA SER A 100 -6.75 10.26 25.29
C SER A 100 -6.72 8.94 26.09
N ASN A 101 -5.62 8.66 26.81
CA ASN A 101 -5.45 7.41 27.55
C ASN A 101 -5.56 7.56 29.08
N GLY A 102 -5.62 8.79 29.59
CA GLY A 102 -5.79 9.08 31.01
C GLY A 102 -4.77 8.33 31.88
N SER A 103 -5.24 7.58 32.88
CA SER A 103 -4.38 6.79 33.79
C SER A 103 -3.64 5.62 33.14
N LYS A 104 -3.93 5.27 31.89
CA LYS A 104 -3.23 4.22 31.12
C LYS A 104 -2.15 4.77 30.20
N SER A 105 -1.82 6.07 30.29
CA SER A 105 -0.79 6.67 29.46
C SER A 105 0.60 6.10 29.80
N LEU A 106 1.29 5.60 28.77
CA LEU A 106 2.73 5.33 28.84
C LEU A 106 3.52 6.54 29.39
N THR A 107 4.65 6.26 30.03
CA THR A 107 5.68 7.28 30.31
C THR A 107 6.15 7.93 29.01
N PHE A 108 6.66 9.16 29.09
CA PHE A 108 7.14 9.89 27.92
C PHE A 108 8.16 9.07 27.10
N GLN A 109 9.12 8.44 27.79
CA GLN A 109 10.12 7.58 27.17
C GLN A 109 9.48 6.43 26.38
N ASN A 110 8.66 5.60 27.03
CA ASN A 110 8.03 4.44 26.40
C ASN A 110 7.12 4.85 25.24
N PHE A 111 6.43 5.99 25.38
CA PHE A 111 5.65 6.57 24.31
C PHE A 111 6.53 6.96 23.11
N PHE A 112 7.60 7.73 23.36
CA PHE A 112 8.49 8.23 22.34
C PHE A 112 9.20 7.09 21.61
N GLU A 113 9.77 6.12 22.35
CA GLU A 113 10.41 4.94 21.78
C GLU A 113 9.44 4.15 20.89
N LYS A 114 8.21 3.91 21.36
CA LYS A 114 7.17 3.21 20.56
C LYS A 114 6.85 3.99 19.28
N LYS A 115 6.65 5.32 19.38
CA LYS A 115 6.32 6.16 18.21
C LYS A 115 7.48 6.27 17.23
N ALA A 116 8.69 6.53 17.70
CA ALA A 116 9.89 6.58 16.88
C ALA A 116 10.18 5.25 16.19
N SER A 117 10.12 4.13 16.93
CA SER A 117 10.31 2.80 16.35
C SER A 117 9.28 2.49 15.27
N SER A 118 8.00 2.82 15.52
CA SER A 118 6.94 2.65 14.53
C SER A 118 7.20 3.51 13.29
N ALA A 119 7.45 4.81 13.45
CA ALA A 119 7.76 5.78 12.39
C ALA A 119 8.94 5.30 11.51
N ILE A 120 10.06 4.95 12.16
CA ILE A 120 11.28 4.46 11.51
C ILE A 120 11.00 3.16 10.75
N LYS A 121 10.27 2.21 11.33
CA LYS A 121 9.91 0.95 10.65
C LYS A 121 9.15 1.19 9.35
N GLY A 122 8.17 2.10 9.36
CA GLY A 122 7.39 2.43 8.16
C GLY A 122 8.22 3.12 7.09
N LEU A 123 9.05 4.09 7.48
CA LEU A 123 9.91 4.80 6.54
C LEU A 123 10.98 3.86 5.94
N ARG A 124 11.62 3.02 6.77
CA ARG A 124 12.56 2.00 6.31
C ARG A 124 11.92 1.03 5.33
N TYR A 125 10.68 0.58 5.60
CA TYR A 125 9.95 -0.29 4.69
C TYR A 125 9.82 0.34 3.29
N CYS A 126 9.40 1.60 3.20
CA CYS A 126 9.31 2.31 1.93
C CYS A 126 10.67 2.44 1.24
N PHE A 127 11.69 2.96 1.93
CA PHE A 127 12.98 3.27 1.30
C PHE A 127 13.83 2.04 0.99
N GLN A 128 13.64 0.93 1.71
CA GLN A 128 14.22 -0.36 1.33
C GLN A 128 13.62 -0.89 0.03
N PHE A 129 12.32 -0.67 -0.21
CA PHE A 129 11.68 -1.04 -1.47
C PHE A 129 12.10 -0.09 -2.60
N ILE A 130 12.04 1.22 -2.37
CA ILE A 130 12.40 2.25 -3.35
C ILE A 130 13.83 2.06 -3.87
N ARG A 131 14.79 1.73 -3.00
CA ARG A 131 16.20 1.47 -3.39
C ARG A 131 16.36 0.32 -4.41
N ARG A 132 15.36 -0.56 -4.53
CA ARG A 132 15.38 -1.73 -5.43
C ARG A 132 14.65 -1.47 -6.74
N LEU A 133 14.04 -0.30 -6.92
CA LEU A 133 13.28 0.02 -8.11
C LEU A 133 14.22 0.21 -9.32
N PRO A 134 13.74 -0.10 -10.54
CA PRO A 134 14.49 0.14 -11.76
C PRO A 134 14.95 1.60 -11.90
N GLU A 135 16.05 1.82 -12.61
CA GLU A 135 16.53 3.16 -12.94
C GLU A 135 15.44 3.98 -13.66
N GLY A 136 15.41 5.30 -13.40
CA GLY A 136 14.37 6.19 -13.94
C GLY A 136 13.03 6.15 -13.20
N THR A 137 12.84 5.23 -12.23
CA THR A 137 11.61 5.21 -11.41
C THR A 137 11.56 6.34 -10.38
N ILE A 138 12.72 6.86 -9.99
CA ILE A 138 12.88 7.91 -8.97
C ILE A 138 13.59 9.10 -9.63
N THR A 139 13.12 10.31 -9.33
CA THR A 139 13.79 11.56 -9.73
C THR A 139 13.91 12.51 -8.53
N GLY A 140 14.80 13.50 -8.65
CA GLY A 140 15.01 14.55 -7.65
C GLY A 140 15.91 14.19 -6.47
N ILE A 141 16.31 12.92 -6.31
CA ILE A 141 17.30 12.46 -5.32
C ILE A 141 18.22 11.38 -5.91
N LYS A 142 19.35 11.11 -5.27
CA LYS A 142 20.29 10.04 -5.64
C LYS A 142 20.11 8.80 -4.74
N LEU A 143 20.60 7.65 -5.21
CA LEU A 143 20.63 6.41 -4.41
C LEU A 143 21.43 6.59 -3.10
N ASP A 144 22.49 7.40 -3.12
CA ASP A 144 23.28 7.72 -1.93
C ASP A 144 22.47 8.46 -0.86
N ASP A 145 21.50 9.29 -1.25
CA ASP A 145 20.61 9.97 -0.30
C ASP A 145 19.70 8.97 0.41
N ILE A 146 19.22 7.95 -0.31
CA ILE A 146 18.44 6.84 0.25
C ILE A 146 19.29 6.00 1.19
N SER A 147 20.51 5.64 0.77
CA SER A 147 21.45 4.88 1.61
C SER A 147 21.79 5.65 2.89
N ARG A 148 22.05 6.96 2.79
CA ARG A 148 22.29 7.85 3.93
C ARG A 148 21.09 7.87 4.88
N LEU A 149 19.87 8.01 4.36
CA LEU A 149 18.66 7.96 5.19
C LEU A 149 18.54 6.62 5.92
N LEU A 150 18.71 5.49 5.22
CA LEU A 150 18.59 4.16 5.82
C LEU A 150 19.64 3.93 6.93
N GLN A 151 20.86 4.45 6.77
CA GLN A 151 21.88 4.40 7.81
C GLN A 151 21.48 5.26 9.01
N GLN A 152 21.10 6.52 8.79
CA GLN A 152 20.67 7.43 9.87
C GLN A 152 19.48 6.88 10.66
N LEU A 153 18.52 6.23 10.00
CA LEU A 153 17.39 5.56 10.64
C LEU A 153 17.84 4.35 11.48
N THR A 154 18.86 3.62 11.04
CA THR A 154 19.45 2.52 11.82
C THR A 154 20.15 3.05 13.05
N ASP A 155 21.01 4.05 12.88
CA ASP A 155 21.73 4.67 13.98
C ASP A 155 20.78 5.24 15.02
N LEU A 156 19.70 5.91 14.58
CA LEU A 156 18.72 6.50 15.47
C LEU A 156 18.01 5.44 16.33
N VAL A 157 17.57 4.31 15.75
CA VAL A 157 16.96 3.21 16.52
C VAL A 157 17.93 2.66 17.56
N THR A 158 19.15 2.32 17.14
CA THR A 158 20.16 1.75 18.05
C THR A 158 20.46 2.69 19.21
N ASN A 159 20.54 3.99 18.95
CA ASN A 159 20.79 4.97 19.99
C ASN A 159 19.58 5.11 20.92
N LEU A 160 18.35 5.22 20.40
CA LEU A 160 17.16 5.29 21.26
C LEU A 160 17.04 4.08 22.20
N THR A 161 17.42 2.88 21.77
CA THR A 161 17.38 1.67 22.62
C THR A 161 18.50 1.57 23.66
N GLN A 162 19.57 2.35 23.50
CA GLN A 162 20.79 2.25 24.34
C GLN A 162 20.97 3.45 25.29
N GLN A 163 20.10 4.46 25.20
CA GLN A 163 20.24 5.70 25.95
C GLN A 163 19.63 5.60 27.35
N ASN A 164 20.30 6.20 28.34
CA ASN A 164 19.75 6.33 29.69
C ASN A 164 18.60 7.35 29.71
N ILE A 165 17.68 7.19 30.66
CA ILE A 165 16.52 8.03 30.93
C ILE A 165 16.91 9.50 31.04
N ASP A 166 17.99 9.80 31.77
CA ASP A 166 18.48 11.17 32.00
C ASP A 166 18.85 11.89 30.68
N ALA A 167 19.42 11.17 29.71
CA ALA A 167 19.78 11.72 28.41
C ALA A 167 18.53 12.05 27.58
N LEU A 168 17.51 11.19 27.63
CA LEU A 168 16.23 11.44 26.96
C LEU A 168 15.50 12.63 27.60
N GLU A 169 15.46 12.71 28.93
CA GLU A 169 14.85 13.83 29.63
C GLU A 169 15.53 15.16 29.32
N PHE A 170 16.87 15.16 29.17
CA PHE A 170 17.65 16.32 28.73
C PHE A 170 17.29 16.73 27.30
N VAL A 171 17.34 15.80 26.33
CA VAL A 171 17.05 16.07 24.91
C VAL A 171 15.64 16.62 24.72
N PHE A 172 14.68 16.06 25.44
CA PHE A 172 13.26 16.41 25.27
C PHE A 172 12.78 17.50 26.23
N SER A 173 13.63 17.91 27.19
CA SER A 173 13.36 18.91 28.22
C SER A 173 12.07 18.60 29.01
N VAL A 174 11.93 17.36 29.45
CA VAL A 174 10.72 16.85 30.14
C VAL A 174 10.80 17.08 31.65
N SER A 175 12.00 17.15 32.22
CA SER A 175 12.30 17.50 33.62
C SER A 175 13.56 18.37 33.69
N PRO A 176 13.70 19.28 34.68
CA PRO A 176 14.97 19.96 34.93
C PRO A 176 16.00 18.92 35.39
N PRO A 177 17.28 19.04 34.98
CA PRO A 177 18.29 18.06 35.34
C PRO A 177 18.42 17.94 36.87
N HIS A 178 18.34 16.71 37.38
CA HIS A 178 18.71 16.42 38.75
C HIS A 178 20.24 16.62 38.91
N LYS A 179 20.63 17.27 40.01
CA LYS A 179 21.96 17.85 40.32
C LYS A 179 23.20 17.11 39.79
N GLU A 180 24.24 17.91 39.51
CA GLU A 180 25.63 17.55 39.19
C GLU A 180 26.11 16.26 39.87
N SER A 181 26.15 15.18 39.10
CA SER A 181 26.80 13.91 39.45
C SER A 181 27.66 13.47 38.25
N ALA A 182 28.59 12.52 38.41
CA ALA A 182 29.39 12.03 37.27
C ALA A 182 28.52 11.47 36.12
N HIS A 183 27.32 10.96 36.44
CA HIS A 183 26.30 10.53 35.47
C HIS A 183 25.72 11.69 34.62
N TYR A 184 25.89 12.93 35.06
CA TYR A 184 25.46 14.13 34.35
C TYR A 184 26.30 14.41 33.10
N HIS A 185 27.62 14.23 33.15
CA HIS A 185 28.49 14.49 32.00
C HIS A 185 28.31 13.44 30.88
N ASP A 186 28.23 12.16 31.24
CA ASP A 186 27.95 11.08 30.27
C ASP A 186 26.54 11.25 29.66
N GLY A 187 25.56 11.67 30.46
CA GLY A 187 24.20 11.95 29.99
C GLY A 187 24.12 13.13 29.01
N VAL A 188 24.87 14.21 29.27
CA VAL A 188 24.94 15.39 28.38
C VAL A 188 25.60 15.05 27.04
N ASP A 189 26.70 14.30 27.05
CA ASP A 189 27.37 13.87 25.80
C ASP A 189 26.47 12.94 24.98
N ALA A 190 25.79 12.00 25.64
CA ALA A 190 24.86 11.09 25.00
C ALA A 190 23.64 11.82 24.43
N ALA A 191 23.14 12.84 25.13
CA ALA A 191 22.07 13.72 24.69
C ALA A 191 22.47 14.59 23.47
N ASN A 192 23.66 15.19 23.48
CA ASN A 192 24.20 15.94 22.35
C ASN A 192 24.34 15.06 21.10
N LYS A 193 24.84 13.83 21.26
CA LYS A 193 24.93 12.84 20.17
C LYS A 193 23.54 12.50 19.61
N LEU A 194 22.56 12.24 20.46
CA LEU A 194 21.20 11.94 20.03
C LEU A 194 20.56 13.12 19.29
N THR A 195 20.71 14.33 19.82
CA THR A 195 20.20 15.58 19.22
C THR A 195 20.80 15.80 17.83
N HIS A 196 22.11 15.62 17.68
CA HIS A 196 22.77 15.74 16.39
C HIS A 196 22.26 14.70 15.37
N LYS A 197 22.08 13.44 15.78
CA LYS A 197 21.53 12.38 14.92
C LYS A 197 20.08 12.66 14.51
N MET A 198 19.24 13.14 15.44
CA MET A 198 17.88 13.56 15.14
C MET A 198 17.85 14.70 14.12
N ALA A 199 18.73 15.69 14.26
CA ALA A 199 18.85 16.81 13.32
C ALA A 199 19.26 16.35 11.92
N LEU A 200 20.27 15.48 11.81
CA LEU A 200 20.72 14.91 10.52
C LEU A 200 19.61 14.08 9.84
N CYS A 201 18.93 13.22 10.60
CA CYS A 201 17.81 12.43 10.10
C CYS A 201 16.69 13.34 9.61
N LEU A 202 16.32 14.35 10.39
CA LEU A 202 15.28 15.31 10.05
C LEU A 202 15.60 16.06 8.76
N GLN A 203 16.81 16.62 8.64
CA GLN A 203 17.26 17.32 7.44
C GLN A 203 17.16 16.43 6.20
N THR A 204 17.59 15.17 6.31
CA THR A 204 17.57 14.22 5.20
C THR A 204 16.14 13.84 4.81
N VAL A 205 15.26 13.58 5.79
CA VAL A 205 13.85 13.27 5.53
C VAL A 205 13.13 14.45 4.89
N GLU A 206 13.37 15.69 5.33
CA GLU A 206 12.77 16.89 4.75
C GLU A 206 13.24 17.14 3.31
N PHE A 207 14.54 16.96 3.05
CA PHE A 207 15.11 17.04 1.71
C PHE A 207 14.48 16.00 0.77
N ILE A 208 14.43 14.73 1.18
CA ILE A 208 13.84 13.66 0.38
C ILE A 208 12.35 13.90 0.15
N LYS A 209 11.60 14.32 1.18
CA LYS A 209 10.16 14.58 1.07
C LYS A 209 9.83 15.68 0.06
N SER A 210 10.65 16.73 0.01
CA SER A 210 10.46 17.88 -0.88
C SER A 210 10.98 17.63 -2.31
N SER A 211 12.03 16.83 -2.46
CA SER A 211 12.73 16.67 -3.75
C SER A 211 12.34 15.40 -4.51
N MET A 212 12.06 14.30 -3.80
CA MET A 212 11.82 13.01 -4.44
C MET A 212 10.46 12.97 -5.16
N GLN A 213 10.48 12.45 -6.39
CA GLN A 213 9.29 12.07 -7.13
C GLN A 213 9.42 10.61 -7.58
N LEU A 214 8.31 9.88 -7.46
CA LEU A 214 8.16 8.53 -7.99
C LEU A 214 7.39 8.60 -9.30
N LYS A 215 7.70 7.71 -10.24
CA LYS A 215 6.97 7.59 -11.50
C LYS A 215 5.48 7.38 -11.24
N ALA A 216 4.64 8.21 -11.84
CA ALA A 216 3.20 8.14 -11.71
C ALA A 216 2.61 7.10 -12.67
N PHE A 217 1.62 6.35 -12.19
CA PHE A 217 0.83 5.38 -12.95
C PHE A 217 -0.64 5.57 -12.62
N LYS A 218 -1.52 5.16 -13.52
CA LYS A 218 -2.97 5.23 -13.33
C LYS A 218 -3.53 3.92 -12.77
N THR A 219 -2.98 2.77 -13.15
CA THR A 219 -3.50 1.45 -12.77
C THR A 219 -2.39 0.54 -12.21
N ARG A 220 -2.81 -0.53 -11.53
CA ARG A 220 -1.88 -1.55 -11.04
C ARG A 220 -1.26 -2.32 -12.21
N GLU A 221 -2.02 -2.52 -13.28
CA GLU A 221 -1.58 -3.21 -14.49
C GLU A 221 -0.44 -2.44 -15.16
N GLU A 222 -0.55 -1.11 -15.28
CA GLU A 222 0.53 -0.26 -15.81
C GLU A 222 1.82 -0.36 -14.96
N VAL A 223 1.69 -0.45 -13.62
CA VAL A 223 2.83 -0.67 -12.73
C VAL A 223 3.45 -2.04 -12.99
N LYS A 224 2.62 -3.08 -13.12
CA LYS A 224 3.06 -4.45 -13.35
C LYS A 224 3.81 -4.57 -14.69
N GLU A 225 3.24 -3.99 -15.75
CA GLU A 225 3.85 -3.92 -17.09
C GLU A 225 5.17 -3.15 -17.06
N TYR A 226 5.22 -1.99 -16.40
CA TYR A 226 6.45 -1.22 -16.27
C TYR A 226 7.56 -1.98 -15.54
N LEU A 227 7.24 -2.62 -14.41
CA LEU A 227 8.21 -3.40 -13.66
C LEU A 227 8.72 -4.57 -14.50
N LEU A 228 7.86 -5.25 -15.26
CA LEU A 228 8.28 -6.31 -16.19
C LEU A 228 9.19 -5.80 -17.31
N ALA A 229 8.81 -4.68 -17.93
CA ALA A 229 9.51 -4.10 -19.07
C ALA A 229 10.84 -3.43 -18.71
N THR A 230 11.16 -3.30 -17.42
CA THR A 230 12.41 -2.67 -16.95
C THR A 230 13.26 -3.61 -16.10
N SER A 231 12.75 -4.79 -15.75
CA SER A 231 13.46 -5.76 -14.91
C SER A 231 14.23 -6.76 -15.75
N LYS A 232 15.55 -6.81 -15.56
CA LYS A 232 16.40 -7.86 -16.15
C LYS A 232 16.21 -9.23 -15.50
N ILE A 233 15.79 -9.23 -14.23
CA ILE A 233 15.55 -10.44 -13.43
C ILE A 233 14.11 -10.41 -12.94
N VAL A 234 13.35 -11.48 -13.20
CA VAL A 234 11.96 -11.60 -12.77
C VAL A 234 11.79 -12.86 -11.92
N ILE A 235 11.21 -12.72 -10.74
CA ILE A 235 10.80 -13.86 -9.90
C ILE A 235 9.27 -13.92 -9.90
N CYS A 236 8.71 -15.09 -10.18
CA CYS A 236 7.26 -15.26 -10.33
C CYS A 236 6.77 -16.62 -9.81
N THR A 237 5.50 -16.71 -9.47
CA THR A 237 4.79 -17.99 -9.27
C THR A 237 4.41 -18.61 -10.64
N PRO A 238 3.99 -19.88 -10.70
CA PRO A 238 3.57 -20.52 -11.96
C PRO A 238 2.37 -19.83 -12.60
N SER A 239 1.45 -19.29 -11.79
CA SER A 239 0.30 -18.51 -12.26
C SER A 239 0.75 -17.19 -12.91
N SER A 240 1.66 -16.45 -12.27
CA SER A 240 2.24 -15.22 -12.82
C SER A 240 3.18 -15.44 -14.00
N PHE A 241 3.79 -16.63 -14.11
CA PHE A 241 4.66 -17.02 -15.21
C PHE A 241 3.95 -16.96 -16.57
N SER A 242 2.68 -17.35 -16.61
CA SER A 242 1.88 -17.30 -17.84
C SER A 242 1.64 -15.89 -18.37
N ILE A 243 1.51 -14.92 -17.47
CA ILE A 243 1.28 -13.50 -17.80
C ILE A 243 2.54 -12.89 -18.43
N ILE A 244 3.72 -13.27 -17.92
CA ILE A 244 5.02 -12.75 -18.38
C ILE A 244 5.30 -13.12 -19.85
N LEU A 245 4.81 -14.28 -20.29
CA LEU A 245 5.03 -14.83 -21.63
C LEU A 245 4.02 -14.33 -22.67
N SER A 246 3.08 -13.48 -22.29
CA SER A 246 2.10 -12.94 -23.23
C SER A 246 2.78 -12.14 -24.36
N PRO A 247 2.23 -12.15 -25.59
CA PRO A 247 2.84 -11.45 -26.73
C PRO A 247 3.04 -9.93 -26.50
N GLN A 248 2.19 -9.32 -25.66
CA GLN A 248 2.21 -7.88 -25.36
C GLN A 248 3.49 -7.43 -24.62
N THR A 249 4.11 -8.30 -23.83
CA THR A 249 5.39 -8.00 -23.15
C THR A 249 6.61 -8.14 -24.06
N GLN A 250 6.49 -8.80 -25.22
CA GLN A 250 7.61 -9.06 -26.13
C GLN A 250 7.76 -8.04 -27.27
N GLU A 251 6.74 -7.23 -27.56
CA GLU A 251 6.77 -6.25 -28.66
C GLU A 251 7.78 -5.09 -28.46
N ASN A 252 8.21 -4.82 -27.22
CA ASN A 252 9.10 -3.68 -26.91
C ASN A 252 10.61 -3.99 -27.02
N GLY A 253 11.01 -5.18 -27.47
CA GLY A 253 12.43 -5.55 -27.63
C GLY A 253 13.24 -5.64 -26.33
N HIS A 254 12.58 -5.53 -25.16
CA HIS A 254 13.21 -5.70 -23.85
C HIS A 254 13.44 -7.19 -23.56
N VAL A 255 14.69 -7.56 -23.28
CA VAL A 255 15.10 -8.95 -23.02
C VAL A 255 15.23 -9.17 -21.52
N VAL A 256 14.37 -10.01 -20.94
CA VAL A 256 14.55 -10.52 -19.58
C VAL A 256 15.73 -11.50 -19.59
N ASP A 257 16.77 -11.21 -18.80
CA ASP A 257 17.99 -12.01 -18.74
C ASP A 257 17.81 -13.28 -17.90
N LEU A 258 16.99 -13.21 -16.84
CA LEU A 258 16.75 -14.33 -15.93
C LEU A 258 15.30 -14.35 -15.42
N ILE A 259 14.65 -15.50 -15.51
CA ILE A 259 13.39 -15.77 -14.79
C ILE A 259 13.61 -16.82 -13.71
N VAL A 260 13.11 -16.58 -12.50
CA VAL A 260 13.04 -17.56 -11.42
C VAL A 260 11.57 -17.88 -11.15
N VAL A 261 11.14 -19.11 -11.42
CA VAL A 261 9.77 -19.56 -11.11
C VAL A 261 9.75 -20.28 -9.78
N ASP A 262 9.09 -19.66 -8.80
CA ASP A 262 8.88 -20.24 -7.48
C ASP A 262 7.80 -21.33 -7.54
N ASP A 263 8.01 -22.46 -6.87
CA ASP A 263 7.11 -23.63 -6.86
C ASP A 263 6.58 -24.04 -8.25
N ALA A 264 7.48 -24.26 -9.19
CA ALA A 264 7.26 -24.71 -10.56
C ALA A 264 6.58 -26.08 -10.71
N SER A 265 6.13 -26.71 -9.61
CA SER A 265 5.45 -28.01 -9.60
C SER A 265 4.15 -28.03 -10.40
N THR A 266 3.53 -26.87 -10.63
CA THR A 266 2.23 -26.71 -11.31
C THR A 266 2.34 -26.08 -12.71
N ILE A 267 3.55 -25.85 -13.24
CA ILE A 267 3.72 -25.30 -14.58
C ILE A 267 3.25 -26.31 -15.64
N SER A 268 2.45 -25.83 -16.60
CA SER A 268 2.02 -26.65 -17.75
C SER A 268 3.11 -26.76 -18.83
N SER A 269 3.05 -27.85 -19.57
CA SER A 269 3.89 -28.17 -20.73
C SER A 269 3.94 -27.04 -21.77
N ASP A 270 2.77 -26.52 -22.14
CA ASP A 270 2.64 -25.42 -23.10
C ASP A 270 3.40 -24.16 -22.65
N LEU A 271 3.38 -23.88 -21.34
CA LEU A 271 4.05 -22.72 -20.77
C LEU A 271 5.57 -22.85 -20.81
N LEU A 272 6.11 -24.03 -20.52
CA LEU A 272 7.54 -24.32 -20.64
C LEU A 272 8.03 -24.16 -22.08
N THR A 273 7.23 -24.63 -23.04
CA THR A 273 7.51 -24.49 -24.47
C THR A 273 7.56 -23.02 -24.89
N GLN A 274 6.59 -22.21 -24.47
CA GLN A 274 6.57 -20.76 -24.76
C GLN A 274 7.82 -20.03 -24.23
N VAL A 275 8.36 -20.45 -23.08
CA VAL A 275 9.57 -19.83 -22.49
C VAL A 275 10.82 -20.28 -23.23
N CYS A 276 10.85 -21.53 -23.68
CA CYS A 276 11.91 -22.05 -24.53
C CYS A 276 11.92 -21.37 -25.91
N LEU A 277 10.82 -20.74 -26.33
CA LEU A 277 10.72 -19.97 -27.56
C LEU A 277 10.87 -18.45 -27.38
N SER A 278 10.74 -17.94 -26.15
CA SER A 278 10.87 -16.50 -25.85
C SER A 278 12.34 -16.01 -25.94
N GLY A 279 12.58 -14.71 -26.04
CA GLY A 279 13.95 -14.14 -26.02
C GLY A 279 14.71 -14.28 -24.69
N ILE A 280 14.19 -15.03 -23.70
CA ILE A 280 14.76 -15.14 -22.34
C ILE A 280 16.05 -15.97 -22.36
N LYS A 281 17.12 -15.45 -21.72
CA LYS A 281 18.44 -16.10 -21.72
C LYS A 281 18.57 -17.24 -20.70
N ASN A 282 18.07 -17.03 -19.47
CA ASN A 282 18.24 -17.97 -18.36
C ASN A 282 16.91 -18.20 -17.61
N ILE A 283 16.69 -19.43 -17.15
CA ILE A 283 15.50 -19.81 -16.39
C ILE A 283 15.92 -20.62 -15.16
N VAL A 284 15.37 -20.31 -14.00
CA VAL A 284 15.49 -21.09 -12.77
C VAL A 284 14.10 -21.58 -12.39
N LEU A 285 13.90 -22.89 -12.23
CA LEU A 285 12.64 -23.44 -11.72
C LEU A 285 12.88 -23.98 -10.31
N THR A 286 12.10 -23.52 -9.34
CA THR A 286 12.16 -24.02 -7.97
C THR A 286 10.98 -24.93 -7.65
N GLY A 287 11.07 -25.84 -6.68
CA GLY A 287 9.88 -26.61 -6.28
C GLY A 287 10.09 -27.53 -5.10
N HIS A 288 9.07 -27.60 -4.22
CA HIS A 288 9.17 -28.21 -2.89
C HIS A 288 9.56 -29.69 -2.86
N THR A 289 9.33 -30.43 -3.95
CA THR A 289 9.80 -31.82 -4.08
C THR A 289 10.23 -32.13 -5.52
N MET A 290 11.42 -32.71 -5.68
CA MET A 290 11.95 -33.16 -6.99
C MET A 290 11.01 -34.09 -7.80
N PRO A 291 10.19 -34.98 -7.19
CA PRO A 291 9.21 -35.79 -7.93
C PRO A 291 8.15 -34.95 -8.66
N LEU A 292 7.72 -33.82 -8.10
CA LEU A 292 6.71 -32.95 -8.71
C LEU A 292 7.27 -32.15 -9.90
N LEU A 293 8.59 -31.94 -9.96
CA LEU A 293 9.26 -31.31 -11.10
C LEU A 293 9.61 -32.30 -12.22
N GLN A 294 9.41 -33.61 -12.04
CA GLN A 294 9.74 -34.62 -13.07
C GLN A 294 9.02 -34.45 -14.42
N PRO A 295 7.73 -34.08 -14.47
CA PRO A 295 7.03 -33.85 -15.74
C PRO A 295 7.65 -32.70 -16.53
N ALA A 296 7.81 -31.53 -15.90
CA ALA A 296 8.49 -30.37 -16.47
C ALA A 296 9.93 -30.72 -16.91
N PHE A 297 10.62 -31.54 -16.13
CA PHE A 297 11.97 -32.02 -16.41
C PHE A 297 12.08 -32.89 -17.67
N ARG A 298 11.18 -33.86 -17.86
CA ARG A 298 11.20 -34.73 -19.06
C ARG A 298 11.00 -33.93 -20.33
N GLU A 299 10.13 -32.93 -20.25
CA GLU A 299 9.78 -32.09 -21.36
C GLU A 299 10.90 -31.12 -21.74
N LEU A 300 11.49 -30.40 -20.78
CA LEU A 300 12.65 -29.52 -21.06
C LEU A 300 13.86 -30.28 -21.60
N SER A 301 14.04 -31.53 -21.17
CA SER A 301 15.07 -32.44 -21.69
C SER A 301 14.84 -32.81 -23.16
N SER A 302 13.59 -32.80 -23.62
CA SER A 302 13.24 -33.04 -25.03
C SER A 302 13.48 -31.82 -25.93
N MET A 303 13.70 -30.63 -25.35
CA MET A 303 13.84 -29.34 -26.05
C MET A 303 15.29 -28.89 -26.29
N ASN A 304 16.27 -29.80 -26.25
CA ASN A 304 17.69 -29.53 -26.54
C ASN A 304 18.35 -28.48 -25.61
N THR A 305 17.89 -28.40 -24.36
CA THR A 305 18.39 -27.45 -23.35
C THR A 305 19.61 -28.00 -22.60
N LYS A 306 20.56 -27.14 -22.19
CA LYS A 306 21.71 -27.57 -21.37
C LYS A 306 21.32 -27.68 -19.90
N ARG A 307 21.65 -28.82 -19.30
CA ARG A 307 21.28 -29.19 -17.94
C ARG A 307 22.34 -28.80 -16.91
N HIS A 308 21.90 -28.17 -15.82
CA HIS A 308 22.68 -28.05 -14.58
C HIS A 308 21.82 -28.46 -13.37
N THR A 309 22.33 -29.37 -12.54
CA THR A 309 21.63 -29.89 -11.35
C THR A 309 22.47 -29.59 -10.10
N LEU A 310 21.93 -28.82 -9.17
CA LEU A 310 22.53 -28.59 -7.85
C LEU A 310 22.11 -29.71 -6.90
N THR A 311 23.09 -30.49 -6.41
CA THR A 311 22.86 -31.69 -5.58
C THR A 311 23.03 -31.48 -4.07
N HIS A 312 23.40 -30.28 -3.60
CA HIS A 312 23.56 -30.03 -2.17
C HIS A 312 22.23 -29.68 -1.49
N GLN A 313 21.76 -30.57 -0.62
CA GLN A 313 20.61 -30.36 0.27
C GLN A 313 21.08 -29.73 1.58
N TYR A 314 20.58 -28.53 1.91
CA TYR A 314 20.64 -27.98 3.26
C TYR A 314 19.29 -28.22 3.96
N GLN A 315 19.31 -28.86 5.13
CA GLN A 315 18.11 -29.07 5.95
C GLN A 315 17.98 -27.93 6.97
N LEU A 316 16.93 -27.11 6.86
CA LEU A 316 16.55 -26.12 7.88
C LEU A 316 15.04 -26.12 8.16
N LYS A 317 14.69 -25.93 9.43
CA LYS A 317 13.31 -26.07 9.97
C LYS A 317 12.34 -25.03 9.39
N ARG A 318 11.22 -25.53 8.87
CA ARG A 318 10.05 -24.81 8.36
C ARG A 318 9.39 -23.91 9.42
N ARG A 319 9.12 -22.64 9.07
CA ARG A 319 7.99 -21.85 9.60
C ARG A 319 7.50 -20.87 8.51
N ASP A 320 6.19 -20.88 8.27
CA ASP A 320 5.34 -19.82 7.66
C ASP A 320 5.18 -19.68 6.11
N GLU A 321 5.20 -20.77 5.32
CA GLU A 321 4.95 -20.72 3.86
C GLU A 321 3.45 -20.75 3.46
N ALA A 322 2.56 -21.29 4.29
CA ALA A 322 1.15 -21.50 3.93
C ALA A 322 0.28 -20.21 3.84
N ILE A 323 0.78 -19.07 4.31
CA ILE A 323 0.00 -17.82 4.40
C ILE A 323 0.07 -17.02 3.08
N ILE A 324 1.17 -17.11 2.33
CA ILE A 324 1.41 -16.28 1.15
C ILE A 324 0.65 -16.81 -0.09
N SER A 325 0.62 -18.12 -0.31
CA SER A 325 -0.08 -18.74 -1.45
C SER A 325 -1.59 -18.48 -1.42
N VAL A 326 -2.21 -18.58 -0.25
CA VAL A 326 -3.65 -18.32 -0.05
C VAL A 326 -4.01 -16.84 -0.30
N GLU A 327 -3.11 -15.89 0.01
CA GLU A 327 -3.35 -14.47 -0.27
C GLU A 327 -3.22 -14.14 -1.76
N VAL A 328 -2.29 -14.78 -2.48
CA VAL A 328 -2.14 -14.58 -3.93
C VAL A 328 -3.32 -15.17 -4.71
N GLU A 329 -3.78 -16.38 -4.36
CA GLU A 329 -4.99 -16.96 -4.97
C GLU A 329 -6.24 -16.10 -4.72
N LYS A 330 -6.41 -15.55 -3.50
CA LYS A 330 -7.51 -14.63 -3.19
C LYS A 330 -7.46 -13.31 -3.96
N LEU A 331 -6.29 -12.88 -4.43
CA LEU A 331 -6.13 -11.69 -5.28
C LEU A 331 -6.51 -11.95 -6.74
N SER A 332 -6.52 -13.21 -7.19
CA SER A 332 -6.86 -13.59 -8.57
C SER A 332 -8.37 -13.65 -8.86
N ALA A 333 -9.19 -13.90 -7.83
CA ALA A 333 -10.65 -13.91 -7.98
C ALA A 333 -11.20 -12.50 -8.26
N PRO A 334 -12.31 -12.31 -8.98
CA PRO A 334 -12.95 -11.01 -9.11
C PRO A 334 -13.33 -10.42 -7.75
N PHE A 335 -13.11 -9.11 -7.56
CA PHE A 335 -13.56 -8.42 -6.36
C PHE A 335 -15.05 -8.08 -6.51
N ILE A 336 -15.89 -8.77 -5.74
CA ILE A 336 -17.36 -8.69 -5.85
C ILE A 336 -17.98 -8.20 -4.54
N TRP A 337 -19.14 -7.55 -4.65
CA TRP A 337 -19.95 -7.07 -3.53
C TRP A 337 -21.43 -7.14 -3.84
N ASP A 338 -22.24 -7.18 -2.77
CA ASP A 338 -23.69 -7.01 -2.85
C ASP A 338 -24.01 -5.51 -2.73
N GLY A 339 -24.77 -4.96 -3.68
CA GLY A 339 -25.15 -3.55 -3.69
C GLY A 339 -25.19 -2.96 -5.10
N ILE A 340 -24.79 -1.70 -5.25
CA ILE A 340 -24.85 -1.04 -6.56
C ILE A 340 -23.79 -1.64 -7.52
N PRO A 341 -24.15 -1.97 -8.78
CA PRO A 341 -23.19 -2.46 -9.76
C PRO A 341 -22.11 -1.44 -10.13
N GLU A 342 -20.89 -1.91 -10.40
CA GLU A 342 -19.73 -1.04 -10.73
C GLU A 342 -19.99 -0.09 -11.90
N HIS A 343 -20.70 -0.55 -12.94
CA HIS A 343 -20.95 0.25 -14.15
C HIS A 343 -21.89 1.46 -13.92
N LEU A 344 -22.64 1.48 -12.82
CA LEU A 344 -23.48 2.62 -12.43
C LEU A 344 -22.75 3.62 -11.52
N LEU A 345 -21.55 3.27 -11.03
CA LEU A 345 -20.76 4.16 -10.18
C LEU A 345 -20.19 5.37 -10.96
N THR A 346 -19.87 6.43 -10.23
CA THR A 346 -18.94 7.44 -10.74
C THR A 346 -17.57 6.81 -11.03
N PRO A 347 -16.83 7.24 -12.08
CA PRO A 347 -15.47 6.78 -12.29
C PRO A 347 -14.59 7.07 -11.07
N MET A 348 -13.59 6.22 -10.83
CA MET A 348 -12.62 6.42 -9.75
C MET A 348 -11.94 7.79 -9.87
N LYS A 349 -12.04 8.61 -8.83
CA LYS A 349 -11.43 9.94 -8.74
C LYS A 349 -10.09 9.87 -7.99
N ASP A 350 -9.21 10.83 -8.23
CA ASP A 350 -7.94 10.98 -7.52
C ASP A 350 -7.83 12.41 -6.98
N GLN A 351 -7.82 12.54 -5.65
CA GLN A 351 -7.69 13.80 -4.95
C GLN A 351 -6.23 14.27 -4.80
N GLY A 352 -5.25 13.40 -5.06
CA GLY A 352 -3.85 13.67 -4.76
C GLY A 352 -3.63 14.10 -3.31
N ASN A 353 -2.92 15.21 -3.11
CA ASN A 353 -2.54 15.71 -1.78
C ASN A 353 -3.38 16.91 -1.30
N THR A 354 -4.54 17.19 -1.91
CA THR A 354 -5.34 18.40 -1.63
C THR A 354 -6.25 18.28 -0.40
N GLY A 355 -6.48 17.06 0.10
CA GLY A 355 -7.34 16.83 1.27
C GLY A 355 -8.85 17.03 1.00
N THR A 356 -9.28 17.03 -0.26
CA THR A 356 -10.69 17.24 -0.67
C THR A 356 -11.59 16.00 -0.56
N CYS A 357 -11.28 15.03 0.32
CA CYS A 357 -12.04 13.77 0.38
C CYS A 357 -13.53 13.95 0.70
N PRO A 358 -13.97 14.95 1.51
CA PRO A 358 -15.40 15.19 1.70
C PRO A 358 -16.11 15.57 0.40
N PHE A 359 -15.50 16.42 -0.43
CA PHE A 359 -16.05 16.81 -1.72
C PHE A 359 -16.12 15.63 -2.67
N GLN A 360 -15.03 14.87 -2.78
CA GLN A 360 -14.96 13.71 -3.66
C GLN A 360 -16.03 12.67 -3.30
N ALA A 361 -16.20 12.36 -2.02
CA ALA A 361 -17.18 11.39 -1.56
C ALA A 361 -18.63 11.85 -1.79
N CYS A 362 -18.95 13.11 -1.46
CA CYS A 362 -20.31 13.64 -1.64
C CYS A 362 -20.69 13.78 -3.11
N LEU A 363 -19.77 14.28 -3.95
CA LEU A 363 -19.99 14.39 -5.38
C LEU A 363 -20.10 13.00 -6.02
N ALA A 364 -19.27 12.04 -5.61
CA ALA A 364 -19.34 10.67 -6.10
C ALA A 364 -20.70 10.02 -5.80
N ALA A 365 -21.19 10.14 -4.56
CA ALA A 365 -22.48 9.60 -4.17
C ALA A 365 -23.63 10.26 -4.93
N THR A 366 -23.61 11.59 -5.04
CA THR A 366 -24.65 12.34 -5.77
C THR A 366 -24.67 11.98 -7.25
N GLU A 367 -23.50 11.95 -7.91
CA GLU A 367 -23.38 11.58 -9.33
C GLU A 367 -23.83 10.15 -9.59
N THR A 368 -23.52 9.24 -8.66
CA THR A 368 -23.95 7.83 -8.72
C THR A 368 -25.46 7.69 -8.56
N HIS A 369 -26.10 8.47 -7.68
CA HIS A 369 -27.56 8.51 -7.58
C HIS A 369 -28.21 8.99 -8.88
N TYR A 370 -27.70 10.06 -9.50
CA TYR A 370 -28.22 10.54 -10.78
C TYR A 370 -28.05 9.52 -11.91
N LYS A 371 -26.94 8.77 -11.92
CA LYS A 371 -26.74 7.65 -12.86
C LYS A 371 -27.73 6.53 -12.63
N SER A 372 -27.95 6.17 -11.38
CA SER A 372 -28.90 5.13 -11.00
C SER A 372 -30.32 5.51 -11.42
N GLU A 373 -30.76 6.74 -11.13
CA GLU A 373 -32.08 7.24 -11.54
C GLU A 373 -32.24 7.24 -13.06
N ALA A 374 -31.27 7.78 -13.81
CA ALA A 374 -31.32 7.78 -15.27
C ALA A 374 -31.36 6.35 -15.87
N ALA A 375 -30.71 5.38 -15.22
CA ALA A 375 -30.73 3.99 -15.65
C ALA A 375 -32.07 3.30 -15.40
N THR A 376 -32.95 3.85 -14.54
CA THR A 376 -34.31 3.33 -14.30
C THR A 376 -35.36 3.83 -15.28
N ASP A 377 -35.02 4.79 -16.15
CA ASP A 377 -35.95 5.29 -17.16
C ASP A 377 -36.30 4.22 -18.22
N GLU A 378 -37.42 4.42 -18.90
CA GLU A 378 -37.83 3.62 -20.06
C GLU A 378 -37.86 4.48 -21.35
N PRO A 379 -36.89 4.34 -22.28
CA PRO A 379 -35.72 3.47 -22.23
C PRO A 379 -34.61 4.01 -21.29
N PRO A 380 -33.72 3.13 -20.76
CA PRO A 380 -32.65 3.55 -19.86
C PRO A 380 -31.76 4.63 -20.48
N ARG A 381 -31.53 5.71 -19.75
CA ARG A 381 -30.68 6.83 -20.18
C ARG A 381 -29.32 6.79 -19.48
N ILE A 382 -28.30 7.29 -20.17
CA ILE A 382 -26.98 7.49 -19.59
C ILE A 382 -26.91 8.90 -19.02
N PHE A 383 -26.60 9.04 -17.73
CA PHE A 383 -26.26 10.33 -17.15
C PHE A 383 -24.83 10.75 -17.57
N PRO A 384 -24.66 11.83 -18.37
CA PRO A 384 -23.38 12.12 -19.03
C PRO A 384 -22.53 13.17 -18.30
N ILE A 385 -22.95 13.59 -17.11
CA ILE A 385 -22.36 14.73 -16.40
C ILE A 385 -21.37 14.26 -15.33
N ASN A 386 -20.20 14.90 -15.31
CA ASN A 386 -19.20 14.78 -14.26
C ASN A 386 -19.22 16.05 -13.41
N PHE A 387 -19.42 15.92 -12.10
CA PHE A 387 -19.48 17.11 -11.23
C PHE A 387 -18.11 17.76 -11.01
N CYS A 388 -18.10 19.09 -10.96
CA CYS A 388 -16.90 19.90 -10.82
C CYS A 388 -16.53 20.10 -9.35
N VAL A 389 -15.34 19.65 -8.96
CA VAL A 389 -14.83 19.78 -7.58
C VAL A 389 -14.54 21.24 -7.24
N GLN A 390 -14.03 22.03 -8.19
CA GLN A 390 -13.73 23.45 -7.98
C GLN A 390 -15.00 24.28 -7.76
N ASP A 391 -16.08 23.98 -8.49
CA ASP A 391 -17.37 24.61 -8.23
C ASP A 391 -17.88 24.25 -6.83
N MET A 392 -17.82 22.97 -6.45
CA MET A 392 -18.19 22.52 -5.10
C MET A 392 -17.40 23.23 -3.99
N GLU A 393 -16.10 23.46 -4.19
CA GLU A 393 -15.27 24.23 -3.27
C GLU A 393 -15.77 25.68 -3.14
N GLY A 394 -16.13 26.33 -4.25
CA GLY A 394 -16.78 27.64 -4.22
C GLY A 394 -18.12 27.64 -3.49
N GLN A 395 -18.95 26.61 -3.70
CA GLN A 395 -20.24 26.48 -3.02
C GLN A 395 -20.06 26.28 -1.51
N TYR A 396 -19.07 25.47 -1.11
CA TYR A 396 -18.70 25.25 0.28
C TYR A 396 -18.20 26.52 0.96
N THR A 397 -17.29 27.26 0.32
CA THR A 397 -16.72 28.50 0.86
C THR A 397 -17.78 29.55 1.10
N ILE A 398 -18.73 29.70 0.17
CA ILE A 398 -19.83 30.64 0.37
C ILE A 398 -20.78 30.20 1.49
N LEU A 399 -21.05 28.89 1.64
CA LEU A 399 -21.90 28.39 2.73
C LEU A 399 -21.24 28.58 4.11
N THR A 400 -19.96 28.25 4.21
CA THR A 400 -19.24 28.18 5.50
C THR A 400 -18.48 29.46 5.85
N GLY A 401 -18.26 30.33 4.88
CA GLY A 401 -17.40 31.51 4.98
C GLY A 401 -15.90 31.19 4.93
N THR A 402 -15.50 29.92 4.76
CA THR A 402 -14.09 29.50 4.82
C THR A 402 -13.77 28.42 3.78
N GLU A 403 -12.57 28.48 3.21
CA GLU A 403 -12.06 27.41 2.34
C GLU A 403 -11.80 26.12 3.14
N LEU A 404 -11.94 24.98 2.46
CA LEU A 404 -11.68 23.67 3.04
C LEU A 404 -10.22 23.58 3.52
N GLY A 405 -9.99 23.21 4.76
CA GLY A 405 -8.64 23.14 5.33
C GLY A 405 -8.22 24.38 6.12
N SER A 406 -8.87 25.51 5.88
CA SER A 406 -8.59 26.81 6.53
C SER A 406 -9.45 27.05 7.78
N GLU A 407 -10.30 26.09 8.17
CA GLU A 407 -11.16 26.21 9.34
C GLU A 407 -10.31 26.28 10.62
N ILE A 408 -10.68 27.16 11.54
CA ILE A 408 -9.91 27.39 12.77
C ILE A 408 -10.32 26.37 13.83
N SER A 409 -11.62 26.18 14.02
CA SER A 409 -12.15 25.34 15.09
C SER A 409 -12.17 23.86 14.72
N GLY A 410 -11.89 23.01 15.71
CA GLY A 410 -11.92 21.55 15.54
C GLY A 410 -13.31 21.01 15.18
N ASN A 411 -14.37 21.62 15.70
CA ASN A 411 -15.76 21.23 15.42
C ASN A 411 -16.22 21.56 13.98
N GLN A 412 -15.43 22.31 13.21
CA GLN A 412 -15.67 22.59 11.79
C GLN A 412 -14.95 21.58 10.87
N LYS A 413 -14.17 20.66 11.43
CA LYS A 413 -13.35 19.68 10.70
C LYS A 413 -13.95 18.27 10.77
N GLY A 414 -13.40 17.34 10.01
CA GLY A 414 -13.84 15.94 10.02
C GLY A 414 -15.27 15.78 9.49
N GLU A 415 -16.16 15.20 10.30
CA GLU A 415 -17.57 14.93 9.92
C GLU A 415 -18.33 16.20 9.49
N SER A 416 -18.03 17.34 10.12
CA SER A 416 -18.66 18.62 9.77
C SER A 416 -18.37 19.05 8.34
N ARG A 417 -17.22 18.68 7.76
CA ARG A 417 -16.91 18.97 6.36
C ARG A 417 -17.81 18.19 5.41
N VAL A 418 -18.09 16.92 5.73
CA VAL A 418 -19.04 16.10 4.95
C VAL A 418 -20.44 16.68 5.05
N LYS A 419 -20.89 16.99 6.27
CA LYS A 419 -22.22 17.58 6.50
C LYS A 419 -22.39 18.92 5.78
N ASN A 420 -21.42 19.83 5.89
CA ASN A 420 -21.45 21.12 5.21
C ASN A 420 -21.42 20.97 3.68
N THR A 421 -20.70 19.97 3.15
CA THR A 421 -20.70 19.68 1.71
C THR A 421 -22.08 19.22 1.23
N LEU A 422 -22.73 18.31 1.96
CA LEU A 422 -24.11 17.87 1.66
C LEU A 422 -25.12 19.02 1.79
N THR A 423 -24.98 19.88 2.80
CA THR A 423 -25.80 21.09 2.92
C THR A 423 -25.63 22.03 1.74
N ALA A 424 -24.39 22.26 1.28
CA ALA A 424 -24.14 23.08 0.09
C ALA A 424 -24.75 22.48 -1.18
N LEU A 425 -24.66 21.14 -1.34
CA LEU A 425 -25.33 20.42 -2.44
C LEU A 425 -26.86 20.55 -2.38
N LYS A 426 -27.44 20.57 -1.17
CA LYS A 426 -28.88 20.74 -0.99
C LYS A 426 -29.35 22.16 -1.33
N GLU A 427 -28.71 23.16 -0.76
CA GLU A 427 -29.17 24.55 -0.83
C GLU A 427 -28.84 25.21 -2.17
N ARG A 428 -27.69 24.84 -2.76
CA ARG A 428 -27.10 25.59 -3.89
C ARG A 428 -26.88 24.68 -5.08
N GLY A 429 -26.51 23.43 -4.83
CA GLY A 429 -26.17 22.44 -5.85
C GLY A 429 -24.73 22.59 -6.31
N VAL A 430 -24.38 21.82 -7.34
CA VAL A 430 -23.07 21.85 -7.97
C VAL A 430 -23.22 21.85 -9.49
N LEU A 431 -22.32 22.53 -10.16
CA LEU A 431 -22.22 22.50 -11.62
C LEU A 431 -21.37 21.30 -12.07
N GLY A 432 -21.61 20.86 -13.31
CA GLY A 432 -20.88 19.75 -13.91
C GLY A 432 -20.56 19.98 -15.37
N LYS A 433 -19.69 19.14 -15.91
CA LYS A 433 -19.28 19.14 -17.31
C LYS A 433 -19.77 17.87 -18.00
N GLY A 434 -20.09 17.97 -19.29
CA GLY A 434 -20.33 16.78 -20.10
C GLY A 434 -19.05 15.97 -20.28
N LYS A 435 -19.16 14.65 -20.43
CA LYS A 435 -18.01 13.74 -20.64
C LYS A 435 -17.02 14.18 -21.73
N CYS A 436 -17.49 14.87 -22.77
CA CYS A 436 -16.68 15.30 -23.92
C CYS A 436 -16.61 16.83 -24.06
N SER A 437 -16.95 17.60 -23.02
CA SER A 437 -16.94 19.07 -23.05
C SER A 437 -16.23 19.64 -21.84
N GLU A 438 -15.46 20.71 -22.07
CA GLU A 438 -14.87 21.51 -21.01
C GLU A 438 -15.82 22.60 -20.49
N GLU A 439 -16.92 22.85 -21.19
CA GLU A 439 -17.93 23.82 -20.79
C GLU A 439 -18.80 23.28 -19.67
N MET A 440 -19.06 24.15 -18.69
CA MET A 440 -19.96 23.86 -17.58
C MET A 440 -21.41 23.89 -18.08
N VAL A 441 -22.18 22.87 -17.71
CA VAL A 441 -23.63 22.90 -17.94
C VAL A 441 -24.23 23.97 -17.03
N PRO A 442 -25.04 24.91 -17.54
CA PRO A 442 -25.59 26.03 -16.77
C PRO A 442 -26.76 25.61 -15.87
N VAL A 443 -26.71 24.40 -15.31
CA VAL A 443 -27.72 23.82 -14.42
C VAL A 443 -27.00 23.27 -13.19
N ALA A 444 -27.47 23.69 -12.02
CA ALA A 444 -26.98 23.18 -10.74
C ALA A 444 -27.71 21.87 -10.38
N PHE A 445 -26.94 20.81 -10.14
CA PHE A 445 -27.42 19.52 -9.68
C PHE A 445 -27.48 19.53 -8.15
N ARG A 446 -28.63 19.12 -7.59
CA ARG A 446 -28.96 19.27 -6.17
C ARG A 446 -29.43 17.96 -5.58
N ILE A 447 -29.23 17.82 -4.28
CA ILE A 447 -29.93 16.81 -3.49
C ILE A 447 -31.15 17.48 -2.84
N SER A 448 -32.27 16.80 -2.73
CA SER A 448 -33.45 17.31 -2.01
C SER A 448 -33.21 17.33 -0.50
N SER A 449 -32.53 16.30 0.03
CA SER A 449 -32.19 16.17 1.44
C SER A 449 -31.09 15.13 1.66
N PHE A 450 -30.72 14.89 2.91
CA PHE A 450 -29.87 13.76 3.28
C PHE A 450 -30.26 13.25 4.67
N GLU A 451 -30.18 11.93 4.85
CA GLU A 451 -30.42 11.26 6.12
C GLU A 451 -29.11 10.87 6.79
N GLU A 452 -29.06 10.91 8.12
CA GLU A 452 -27.87 10.63 8.92
C GLU A 452 -28.05 9.35 9.74
N TYR A 453 -27.04 8.49 9.71
CA TYR A 453 -27.00 7.20 10.39
C TYR A 453 -25.69 7.00 11.14
N THR A 454 -25.73 6.12 12.14
CA THR A 454 -24.57 5.73 12.95
C THR A 454 -24.35 4.23 12.88
N SER A 455 -23.24 3.75 13.45
CA SER A 455 -22.99 2.30 13.60
C SER A 455 -24.07 1.56 14.41
N LYS A 456 -24.92 2.27 15.17
CA LYS A 456 -26.08 1.69 15.85
C LYS A 456 -27.20 1.28 14.88
N ASP A 457 -27.23 1.87 13.68
CA ASP A 457 -28.24 1.65 12.65
C ASP A 457 -27.79 0.59 11.63
N ASN A 458 -26.87 -0.30 12.02
CA ASN A 458 -26.17 -1.20 11.11
C ASN A 458 -27.11 -2.05 10.23
N ASP A 459 -28.20 -2.58 10.81
CA ASP A 459 -29.18 -3.40 10.06
C ASP A 459 -29.91 -2.58 8.99
N LYS A 460 -30.14 -1.28 9.23
CA LYS A 460 -30.75 -0.39 8.25
C LYS A 460 -29.72 0.02 7.19
N ILE A 461 -28.49 0.32 7.59
CA ILE A 461 -27.38 0.63 6.67
C ILE A 461 -27.12 -0.54 5.72
N CYS A 462 -27.05 -1.77 6.24
CA CYS A 462 -26.81 -2.96 5.42
C CYS A 462 -27.91 -3.15 4.37
N ARG A 463 -29.19 -3.06 4.77
CA ARG A 463 -30.32 -3.15 3.84
C ARG A 463 -30.28 -2.09 2.75
N LEU A 464 -30.02 -0.83 3.11
CA LEU A 464 -29.92 0.26 2.14
C LEU A 464 -28.79 0.02 1.11
N LEU A 465 -27.63 -0.45 1.59
CA LEU A 465 -26.50 -0.76 0.70
C LEU A 465 -26.81 -1.97 -0.21
N GLU A 466 -27.49 -3.01 0.30
CA GLU A 466 -27.95 -4.17 -0.47
C GLU A 466 -28.97 -3.77 -1.55
N GLU A 467 -29.85 -2.81 -1.27
CA GLU A 467 -30.79 -2.21 -2.21
C GLU A 467 -30.11 -1.27 -3.24
N GLY A 468 -28.78 -1.15 -3.21
CA GLY A 468 -28.01 -0.31 -4.12
C GLY A 468 -28.04 1.19 -3.79
N LYS A 469 -28.47 1.58 -2.58
CA LYS A 469 -28.41 2.97 -2.13
C LYS A 469 -27.00 3.30 -1.64
N VAL A 470 -26.27 4.08 -2.43
CA VAL A 470 -24.94 4.54 -2.02
C VAL A 470 -25.01 5.59 -0.91
N MET A 471 -24.05 5.52 0.00
CA MET A 471 -23.95 6.43 1.15
C MET A 471 -22.59 7.11 1.17
N VAL A 472 -22.50 8.29 1.77
CA VAL A 472 -21.24 8.95 2.12
C VAL A 472 -20.90 8.59 3.55
N GLY A 473 -19.63 8.35 3.87
CA GLY A 473 -19.25 8.27 5.27
C GLY A 473 -17.83 8.66 5.56
N CYS A 474 -17.54 8.75 6.84
CA CYS A 474 -16.23 9.12 7.35
C CYS A 474 -15.76 8.19 8.47
N PHE A 475 -14.45 7.96 8.52
CA PHE A 475 -13.81 7.20 9.58
C PHE A 475 -12.45 7.79 9.95
N PRO A 476 -12.02 7.70 11.22
CA PRO A 476 -10.68 8.08 11.63
C PRO A 476 -9.64 7.16 10.98
N ILE A 477 -8.46 7.71 10.69
CA ILE A 477 -7.35 6.96 10.11
C ILE A 477 -6.22 6.77 11.13
N SER A 478 -5.69 5.55 11.12
CA SER A 478 -4.57 5.09 11.93
C SER A 478 -3.47 4.53 11.02
N ARG A 479 -2.28 4.31 11.57
CA ARG A 479 -1.09 3.92 10.79
C ARG A 479 -1.30 2.69 9.91
N ASN A 480 -2.08 1.71 10.36
CA ASN A 480 -2.41 0.49 9.60
C ASN A 480 -3.23 0.76 8.32
N TYR A 481 -3.81 1.95 8.14
CA TYR A 481 -4.41 2.37 6.88
C TYR A 481 -3.36 2.51 5.76
N LEU A 482 -2.16 3.00 6.10
CA LEU A 482 -1.06 3.23 5.16
C LEU A 482 -0.40 1.93 4.68
N THR A 483 -0.69 0.82 5.34
CA THR A 483 -0.18 -0.53 5.02
C THR A 483 -1.32 -1.50 4.74
N LEU A 484 -2.52 -0.98 4.45
CA LEU A 484 -3.70 -1.80 4.22
C LEU A 484 -3.50 -2.61 2.93
N GLY A 485 -3.54 -3.93 3.04
CA GLY A 485 -3.50 -4.82 1.88
C GLY A 485 -4.79 -4.70 1.04
N PRO A 486 -4.74 -5.03 -0.25
CA PRO A 486 -5.95 -5.11 -1.07
C PRO A 486 -6.96 -6.08 -0.44
N ARG A 487 -8.25 -5.75 -0.51
CA ARG A 487 -9.38 -6.55 0.00
C ARG A 487 -9.40 -6.81 1.52
N ARG A 488 -8.38 -6.39 2.27
CA ARG A 488 -8.40 -6.45 3.74
C ARG A 488 -9.33 -5.38 4.28
N ALA A 489 -10.15 -5.75 5.25
CA ALA A 489 -11.03 -4.82 5.93
C ALA A 489 -10.21 -3.90 6.83
N TYR A 490 -10.36 -2.60 6.63
CA TYR A 490 -9.80 -1.60 7.51
C TYR A 490 -10.53 -1.62 8.87
N LYS A 491 -9.72 -1.64 9.93
CA LYS A 491 -10.17 -1.46 11.30
C LYS A 491 -9.33 -0.37 11.95
N TYR A 492 -9.96 0.62 12.55
CA TYR A 492 -9.25 1.71 13.23
C TYR A 492 -8.45 1.17 14.42
N ASN A 493 -7.16 1.52 14.47
CA ASN A 493 -6.26 1.18 15.58
C ASN A 493 -6.10 2.38 16.51
N LEU A 494 -6.74 2.29 17.68
CA LEU A 494 -6.72 3.31 18.73
C LEU A 494 -5.31 3.60 19.27
N GLU A 495 -4.36 2.67 19.16
CA GLU A 495 -2.99 2.86 19.65
C GLU A 495 -2.08 3.64 18.69
N GLU A 496 -2.44 3.66 17.41
CA GLU A 496 -1.65 4.27 16.35
C GLU A 496 -2.44 5.29 15.52
N PRO A 497 -3.10 6.28 16.15
CA PRO A 497 -3.82 7.32 15.42
C PRO A 497 -2.86 8.21 14.62
N ILE A 498 -3.31 8.67 13.46
CA ILE A 498 -2.59 9.70 12.71
C ILE A 498 -3.09 11.07 13.18
N ILE A 499 -2.23 11.85 13.84
CA ILE A 499 -2.59 13.15 14.41
C ILE A 499 -2.19 14.29 13.46
N SER A 500 -3.11 15.23 13.24
CA SER A 500 -2.84 16.47 12.53
C SER A 500 -2.12 17.45 13.46
N THR A 501 -0.96 17.95 13.05
CA THR A 501 -0.22 18.96 13.84
C THR A 501 -0.90 20.33 13.78
N LYS A 502 -1.61 20.63 12.69
CA LYS A 502 -2.35 21.89 12.54
C LYS A 502 -3.57 21.97 13.46
N SER A 503 -4.33 20.88 13.58
CA SER A 503 -5.59 20.88 14.37
C SER A 503 -5.49 20.17 15.71
N LYS A 504 -4.40 19.43 15.98
CA LYS A 504 -4.24 18.53 17.13
C LYS A 504 -5.30 17.42 17.23
N LEU A 505 -6.04 17.20 16.15
CA LEU A 505 -7.09 16.18 16.06
C LEU A 505 -6.60 14.95 15.29
N THR A 506 -7.24 13.81 15.56
CA THR A 506 -7.11 12.61 14.73
C THR A 506 -7.57 12.91 13.31
N CYS A 507 -6.76 12.52 12.32
CA CYS A 507 -7.12 12.63 10.92
C CYS A 507 -8.26 11.67 10.61
N SER A 508 -9.16 12.07 9.73
CA SER A 508 -10.24 11.23 9.22
C SER A 508 -10.27 11.27 7.70
N HIS A 509 -10.92 10.27 7.13
CA HIS A 509 -11.07 10.12 5.69
C HIS A 509 -12.53 9.93 5.33
N ALA A 510 -12.97 10.52 4.22
CA ALA A 510 -14.33 10.43 3.71
C ALA A 510 -14.37 9.64 2.40
N VAL A 511 -15.35 8.75 2.27
CA VAL A 511 -15.50 7.82 1.14
C VAL A 511 -16.97 7.63 0.77
N MET A 512 -17.24 7.04 -0.40
CA MET A 512 -18.56 6.58 -0.79
C MET A 512 -18.69 5.09 -0.50
N PHE A 513 -19.66 4.68 0.31
CA PHE A 513 -20.05 3.29 0.54
C PHE A 513 -20.98 2.80 -0.57
N ILE A 514 -20.66 1.63 -1.12
CA ILE A 514 -21.30 1.11 -2.34
C ILE A 514 -21.95 -0.27 -2.18
N GLY A 515 -21.66 -0.96 -1.08
CA GLY A 515 -22.17 -2.31 -0.90
C GLY A 515 -21.55 -3.03 0.30
N LEU A 516 -21.79 -4.33 0.35
CA LEU A 516 -21.33 -5.23 1.41
C LEU A 516 -20.51 -6.39 0.82
N VAL A 517 -19.53 -6.86 1.58
CA VAL A 517 -18.82 -8.10 1.21
C VAL A 517 -19.81 -9.27 1.26
N PRO A 518 -19.89 -10.14 0.22
CA PRO A 518 -20.82 -11.26 0.19
C PRO A 518 -20.60 -12.23 1.36
N ILE A 519 -21.68 -12.82 1.88
CA ILE A 519 -21.56 -13.87 2.89
C ILE A 519 -21.14 -15.15 2.17
N GLU A 520 -19.92 -15.64 2.45
CA GLU A 520 -19.51 -16.96 1.99
C GLU A 520 -20.43 -18.01 2.65
N GLN A 521 -21.24 -18.71 1.84
CA GLN A 521 -21.98 -19.88 2.31
C GLN A 521 -20.97 -20.99 2.58
N SER A 522 -20.61 -21.20 3.85
CA SER A 522 -19.76 -22.32 4.24
C SER A 522 -20.42 -23.64 3.80
N LYS A 523 -19.69 -24.48 3.06
CA LYS A 523 -20.11 -25.84 2.65
C LYS A 523 -20.29 -26.82 3.82
N ASP A 524 -19.98 -26.40 5.05
CA ASP A 524 -20.16 -27.20 6.25
C ASP A 524 -21.48 -26.87 6.96
N GLU A 525 -22.53 -27.62 6.61
CA GLU A 525 -23.87 -27.57 7.23
C GLU A 525 -23.90 -27.88 8.74
N LYS A 526 -22.76 -28.20 9.37
CA LYS A 526 -22.70 -28.62 10.78
C LYS A 526 -22.37 -27.53 11.80
N SER A 527 -22.17 -26.28 11.37
CA SER A 527 -21.88 -25.15 12.29
C SER A 527 -23.07 -24.21 12.55
N ALA A 528 -24.25 -24.54 12.01
CA ALA A 528 -25.45 -23.70 12.03
C ALA A 528 -26.04 -23.44 13.44
N GLU A 529 -25.66 -24.21 14.46
CA GLU A 529 -26.21 -24.07 15.83
C GLU A 529 -25.51 -23.02 16.70
N SER A 530 -24.50 -22.29 16.19
CA SER A 530 -23.86 -21.18 16.93
C SER A 530 -24.31 -19.78 16.48
N ARG A 531 -25.35 -19.68 15.64
CA ARG A 531 -25.84 -18.42 15.04
C ARG A 531 -26.73 -17.61 15.99
N GLY A 532 -26.14 -17.14 17.08
CA GLY A 532 -26.70 -16.08 17.95
C GLY A 532 -25.99 -14.73 17.81
N LYS A 533 -24.94 -14.63 16.98
CA LYS A 533 -24.26 -13.36 16.68
C LYS A 533 -24.62 -12.93 15.26
N THR A 534 -25.34 -11.82 15.15
CA THR A 534 -25.47 -11.03 13.91
C THR A 534 -24.06 -10.83 13.37
N MET A 535 -23.72 -11.48 12.25
CA MET A 535 -22.41 -11.35 11.64
C MET A 535 -22.35 -9.94 11.05
N GLU A 536 -21.62 -9.01 11.68
CA GLU A 536 -21.45 -7.66 11.13
C GLU A 536 -20.81 -7.77 9.74
N ARG A 537 -21.61 -7.55 8.69
CA ARG A 537 -21.13 -7.56 7.31
C ARG A 537 -20.15 -6.41 7.11
N LYS A 538 -19.03 -6.69 6.45
CA LYS A 538 -18.03 -5.68 6.10
C LYS A 538 -18.54 -4.81 4.96
N ILE A 539 -18.22 -3.52 5.01
CA ILE A 539 -18.73 -2.52 4.06
C ILE A 539 -17.68 -2.26 2.99
N VAL A 540 -18.10 -2.22 1.74
CA VAL A 540 -17.27 -1.89 0.58
C VAL A 540 -17.42 -0.41 0.26
N TYR A 541 -16.30 0.26 -0.02
CA TYR A 541 -16.27 1.66 -0.38
C TYR A 541 -15.44 1.94 -1.64
N GLN A 542 -15.86 2.96 -2.36
CA GLN A 542 -15.07 3.62 -3.40
C GLN A 542 -14.27 4.76 -2.79
N ASN A 543 -12.94 4.72 -2.95
CA ASN A 543 -12.04 5.73 -2.43
C ASN A 543 -11.86 6.90 -3.43
N SER A 544 -11.02 7.87 -3.09
CA SER A 544 -10.62 9.00 -3.93
C SER A 544 -9.10 9.14 -4.05
N TYR A 545 -8.34 8.06 -3.89
CA TYR A 545 -6.87 7.99 -4.12
C TYR A 545 -6.50 7.38 -5.49
N GLY A 546 -7.43 7.40 -6.45
CA GLY A 546 -7.23 6.75 -7.75
C GLY A 546 -7.25 5.23 -7.68
N LYS A 547 -7.00 4.58 -8.82
CA LYS A 547 -7.12 3.11 -8.96
C LYS A 547 -5.95 2.33 -8.33
N LEU A 548 -4.89 3.01 -7.91
CA LEU A 548 -3.76 2.36 -7.24
C LEU A 548 -4.10 1.92 -5.80
N PHE A 549 -5.09 2.55 -5.18
CA PHE A 549 -5.50 2.23 -3.82
C PHE A 549 -6.28 0.91 -3.75
N GLY A 550 -6.06 0.13 -2.69
CA GLY A 550 -6.92 -1.01 -2.37
C GLY A 550 -7.03 -1.99 -3.53
N GLU A 551 -8.23 -2.31 -3.99
CA GLU A 551 -8.48 -3.07 -5.22
C GLU A 551 -9.10 -2.15 -6.27
N ASN A 552 -8.32 -1.70 -7.27
CA ASN A 552 -8.75 -0.76 -8.32
C ASN A 552 -9.41 0.53 -7.79
N GLY A 553 -9.01 0.99 -6.61
CA GLY A 553 -9.54 2.17 -5.92
C GLY A 553 -10.65 1.85 -4.91
N PHE A 554 -11.09 0.60 -4.82
CA PHE A 554 -12.05 0.14 -3.84
C PHE A 554 -11.37 -0.39 -2.57
N GLY A 555 -12.05 -0.26 -1.44
CA GLY A 555 -11.58 -0.79 -0.16
C GLY A 555 -12.72 -1.40 0.65
N VAL A 556 -12.35 -2.03 1.75
CA VAL A 556 -13.29 -2.65 2.70
C VAL A 556 -13.05 -2.05 4.08
N VAL A 557 -14.10 -1.80 4.85
CA VAL A 557 -14.02 -1.28 6.23
C VAL A 557 -14.96 -2.05 7.15
N GLU A 558 -14.54 -2.22 8.41
CA GLU A 558 -15.42 -2.72 9.46
C GLU A 558 -16.44 -1.64 9.86
N PRO A 559 -17.75 -1.95 9.97
CA PRO A 559 -18.78 -0.99 10.38
C PRO A 559 -18.43 -0.26 11.68
N SER A 560 -17.83 -0.98 12.64
CA SER A 560 -17.37 -0.45 13.93
C SER A 560 -16.32 0.68 13.83
N SER A 561 -15.63 0.80 12.70
CA SER A 561 -14.65 1.87 12.46
C SER A 561 -15.26 3.10 11.80
N VAL A 562 -16.50 3.02 11.30
CA VAL A 562 -17.18 4.14 10.65
C VAL A 562 -17.86 5.01 11.70
N THR A 563 -17.64 6.31 11.61
CA THR A 563 -18.21 7.29 12.56
C THR A 563 -19.61 7.70 12.21
N ARG A 564 -19.85 8.00 10.92
CA ARG A 564 -21.13 8.48 10.39
C ARG A 564 -21.36 7.97 8.98
N PHE A 565 -22.62 7.78 8.66
CA PHE A 565 -23.12 7.50 7.32
C PHE A 565 -24.17 8.54 6.96
N TYR A 566 -24.14 9.00 5.72
CA TYR A 566 -25.09 9.96 5.18
C TYR A 566 -25.66 9.38 3.88
N LEU A 567 -26.98 9.31 3.77
CA LEU A 567 -27.66 8.93 2.53
C LEU A 567 -28.15 10.21 1.84
N PRO A 568 -27.53 10.64 0.72
CA PRO A 568 -28.08 11.71 -0.09
C PRO A 568 -29.38 11.26 -0.76
N ILE A 569 -30.37 12.15 -0.83
CA ILE A 569 -31.67 11.91 -1.46
C ILE A 569 -31.83 12.94 -2.58
N LEU A 570 -32.11 12.49 -3.81
CA LEU A 570 -32.34 13.38 -4.95
C LEU A 570 -33.70 14.08 -4.90
#